data_AF-A0A8F5GYI0-F1
#
_entry.id   AF-A0A8F5GYI0-F1
#
_cell.length_a   1.000
_cell.length_b   1.000
_cell.length_c   1.000
_cell.angle_alpha   90.00
_cell.angle_beta   90.00
_cell.angle_gamma   90.00
#
_symmetry.space_group_name_H-M   'P 1'
#
loop_
_entity.id
_entity.type
_entity.pdbx_description
1 polymer ?
#
loop_
_entity_poly.entity_id
_entity_poly.type
_entity_poly.pdbx_seq_one_letter_code
_entity_poly.pdbx_strand_id
1 'polypeptide(L)'
;MLPLTLIAILSLGIVEGLDPYKGLLFSYYFYSFRKVKESYVVPILSSITYYMIGILIAVLLNISDNALTRGIMFFLLLAHMLIKLIMGKVLHYPGNMRPKILNVIQWSTLNSIIQMNVIVLLTLSILSKLSLILLPITVVIVRETTYCLSVKNNRILLNLTEYNFDYFYIITISLLSIVLILPLL
;
A
#
# COMPACT_ATOMS: atom_id res chain seq x y z
N MET A 1 15.49 16.54 6.34
CA MET A 1 14.65 15.49 6.95
C MET A 1 13.23 15.53 6.41
N LEU A 2 12.40 16.50 6.79
CA LEU A 2 10.98 16.57 6.38
C LEU A 2 10.73 16.45 4.85
N PRO A 3 11.47 17.15 3.96
CA PRO A 3 11.23 17.03 2.51
C PRO A 3 11.50 15.61 1.98
N LEU A 4 12.56 14.96 2.46
CA LEU A 4 12.92 13.59 2.07
C LEU A 4 11.88 12.59 2.57
N THR A 5 11.40 12.76 3.81
CA THR A 5 10.31 11.95 4.37
C THR A 5 9.04 12.08 3.53
N LEU A 6 8.66 13.31 3.14
CA LEU A 6 7.50 13.54 2.28
C LEU A 6 7.67 12.90 0.90
N ILE A 7 8.84 13.04 0.26
CA ILE A 7 9.12 12.40 -1.03
C ILE A 7 9.00 10.87 -0.91
N ALA A 8 9.55 10.26 0.14
CA ALA A 8 9.44 8.82 0.37
C ALA A 8 7.98 8.35 0.55
N ILE A 9 7.19 9.08 1.35
CA ILE A 9 5.78 8.73 1.59
C ILE A 9 4.94 8.89 0.33
N LEU A 10 5.10 10.02 -0.38
CA LEU A 10 4.32 10.33 -1.58
C LEU A 10 4.67 9.36 -2.71
N SER A 11 5.96 9.06 -2.91
CA SER A 11 6.37 8.08 -3.93
C SER A 11 5.83 6.69 -3.62
N LEU A 12 5.91 6.24 -2.37
CA LEU A 12 5.31 4.98 -1.94
C LEU A 12 3.80 4.96 -2.16
N GLY A 13 3.10 6.03 -1.78
CA GLY A 13 1.65 6.17 -1.96
C GLY A 13 1.21 6.16 -3.43
N ILE A 14 2.00 6.77 -4.31
CA ILE A 14 1.76 6.74 -5.76
C ILE A 14 1.91 5.32 -6.31
N VAL A 15 3.00 4.62 -5.96
CA VAL A 15 3.24 3.25 -6.42
C VAL A 15 2.15 2.30 -5.92
N GLU A 16 1.81 2.35 -4.63
CA GLU A 16 0.74 1.57 -3.99
C GLU A 16 -0.67 1.88 -4.57
N GLY A 17 -0.89 3.12 -5.01
CA GLY A 17 -2.15 3.57 -5.61
C GLY A 17 -2.32 3.19 -7.07
N LEU A 18 -1.22 3.18 -7.85
CA LEU A 18 -1.19 2.82 -9.26
C LEU A 18 -1.22 1.31 -9.49
N ASP A 19 -0.75 0.52 -8.52
CA ASP A 19 -0.72 -0.94 -8.60
C ASP A 19 -2.13 -1.52 -8.79
N PRO A 20 -2.45 -2.10 -9.97
CA PRO A 20 -3.78 -2.57 -10.28
C PRO A 20 -4.20 -3.75 -9.39
N TYR A 21 -3.24 -4.54 -8.90
CA TYR A 21 -3.48 -5.75 -8.14
C TYR A 21 -3.91 -5.48 -6.69
N LYS A 22 -3.74 -4.25 -6.20
CA LYS A 22 -4.02 -3.87 -4.81
C LYS A 22 -5.40 -3.25 -4.54
N GLY A 23 -6.31 -3.30 -5.51
CA GLY A 23 -7.69 -2.85 -5.30
C GLY A 23 -8.37 -2.35 -6.56
N LEU A 24 -7.60 -1.86 -7.53
CA LEU A 24 -8.14 -1.27 -8.75
C LEU A 24 -8.90 -2.30 -9.59
N LEU A 25 -8.34 -3.51 -9.74
CA LEU A 25 -9.01 -4.63 -10.43
C LEU A 25 -10.36 -5.00 -9.79
N PHE A 26 -10.51 -4.86 -8.47
CA PHE A 26 -11.82 -5.07 -7.83
C PHE A 26 -12.84 -4.01 -8.27
N SER A 27 -12.45 -2.74 -8.40
CA SER A 27 -13.36 -1.72 -8.91
C SER A 27 -13.85 -2.05 -10.31
N TYR A 28 -12.95 -2.48 -11.20
CA TYR A 28 -13.33 -2.97 -12.54
C TYR A 28 -14.26 -4.15 -12.49
N TYR A 29 -13.97 -5.09 -11.60
CA TYR A 29 -14.78 -6.28 -11.41
C TYR A 29 -16.20 -5.93 -10.97
N PHE A 30 -16.39 -4.99 -10.03
CA PHE A 30 -17.74 -4.57 -9.64
C PHE A 30 -18.45 -3.81 -10.76
N TYR A 31 -17.71 -2.96 -11.49
CA TYR A 31 -18.25 -2.22 -12.62
C TYR A 31 -18.76 -3.15 -13.73
N SER A 32 -18.01 -4.19 -14.09
CA SER A 32 -18.41 -5.16 -15.13
C SER A 32 -19.67 -5.96 -14.77
N PHE A 33 -19.98 -6.10 -13.48
CA PHE A 33 -21.22 -6.70 -12.97
C PHE A 33 -22.34 -5.68 -12.69
N ARG A 34 -22.26 -4.48 -13.29
CA ARG A 34 -23.24 -3.39 -13.16
C ARG A 34 -23.41 -2.84 -11.73
N LYS A 35 -22.45 -3.09 -10.84
CA LYS A 35 -22.43 -2.55 -9.47
C LYS A 35 -21.66 -1.24 -9.41
N VAL A 36 -22.19 -0.22 -10.09
CA VAL A 36 -21.50 1.05 -10.33
C VAL A 36 -21.23 1.79 -9.03
N LYS A 37 -22.15 1.79 -8.06
CA LYS A 37 -21.94 2.50 -6.79
C LYS A 37 -20.80 1.87 -6.00
N GLU A 38 -20.79 0.55 -5.92
CA GLU A 38 -19.80 -0.20 -5.18
C GLU A 38 -18.41 -0.09 -5.82
N SER A 39 -18.31 0.01 -7.15
CA SER A 39 -17.00 0.12 -7.81
C SER A 39 -16.24 1.41 -7.46
N TYR A 40 -16.94 2.51 -7.14
CA TYR A 40 -16.35 3.75 -6.58
C TYR A 40 -16.06 3.67 -5.08
N VAL A 41 -16.60 2.69 -4.36
CA VAL A 41 -16.36 2.54 -2.91
C VAL A 41 -15.16 1.61 -2.65
N VAL A 42 -14.90 0.69 -3.58
CA VAL A 42 -13.82 -0.30 -3.50
C VAL A 42 -12.42 0.31 -3.30
N PRO A 43 -11.98 1.37 -4.00
CA PRO A 43 -10.63 1.91 -3.82
C PRO A 43 -10.42 2.45 -2.41
N ILE A 44 -11.43 3.13 -1.86
CA ILE A 44 -11.45 3.63 -0.48
C ILE A 44 -11.40 2.45 0.51
N LEU A 45 -12.32 1.50 0.39
CA LEU A 45 -12.41 0.37 1.32
C LEU A 45 -11.15 -0.50 1.32
N SER A 46 -10.64 -0.85 0.13
CA SER A 46 -9.42 -1.64 0.01
C SER A 46 -8.21 -0.92 0.63
N SER A 47 -8.07 0.39 0.40
CA SER A 47 -6.96 1.17 0.98
C SER A 47 -7.07 1.26 2.50
N ILE A 48 -8.24 1.61 3.02
CA ILE A 48 -8.46 1.70 4.47
C ILE A 48 -8.17 0.34 5.11
N THR A 49 -8.86 -0.72 4.68
CA THR A 49 -8.72 -2.05 5.29
C THR A 49 -7.31 -2.60 5.21
N TYR A 50 -6.57 -2.29 4.14
CA TYR A 50 -5.18 -2.69 3.98
C TYR A 50 -4.25 -2.02 5.00
N TYR A 51 -4.46 -0.74 5.35
CA TYR A 51 -3.58 -0.03 6.30
C TYR A 51 -4.07 -0.03 7.75
N MET A 52 -5.36 -0.24 8.00
CA MET A 52 -5.99 -0.08 9.32
C MET A 52 -5.29 -0.88 10.44
N ILE A 53 -4.96 -2.15 10.19
CA ILE A 53 -4.31 -3.01 11.20
C ILE A 53 -2.96 -2.43 11.61
N GLY A 54 -2.14 -2.01 10.65
CA GLY A 54 -0.82 -1.47 10.97
C GLY A 54 -0.87 -0.08 11.58
N ILE A 55 -1.85 0.75 11.22
CA ILE A 55 -2.06 2.06 11.88
C ILE A 55 -2.44 1.82 13.34
N LEU A 56 -3.37 0.90 13.61
CA LEU A 56 -3.75 0.53 14.97
C LEU A 56 -2.55 0.06 15.79
N ILE A 57 -1.74 -0.85 15.26
CA ILE A 57 -0.54 -1.38 15.92
C ILE A 57 0.48 -0.26 16.16
N ALA A 58 0.73 0.59 15.17
CA ALA A 58 1.68 1.70 15.28
C ALA A 58 1.28 2.71 16.36
N VAL A 59 -0.01 3.05 16.43
CA VAL A 59 -0.55 3.95 17.45
C VAL A 59 -0.49 3.31 18.85
N LEU A 60 -0.82 2.02 18.97
CA LEU A 60 -0.82 1.30 20.24
C LEU A 60 0.60 1.14 20.82
N LEU A 61 1.56 0.75 19.99
CA LEU A 61 2.95 0.52 20.43
C LEU A 61 3.69 1.82 20.72
N ASN A 62 3.31 2.94 20.08
CA ASN A 62 3.92 4.27 20.24
C ASN A 62 5.45 4.19 20.36
N ILE A 63 6.09 3.58 19.36
CA ILE A 63 7.52 3.27 19.36
C ILE A 63 8.32 4.57 19.49
N SER A 64 9.27 4.58 20.43
CA SER A 64 10.14 5.74 20.64
C SER A 64 11.15 5.89 19.51
N ASP A 65 11.41 7.14 19.12
CA ASP A 65 12.41 7.45 18.11
C ASP A 65 13.81 7.51 18.74
N ASN A 66 14.59 6.43 18.58
CA ASN A 66 15.98 6.35 19.01
C ASN A 66 16.82 5.51 18.04
N ALA A 67 18.15 5.52 18.21
CA ALA A 67 19.06 4.82 17.31
C ALA A 67 18.82 3.31 17.24
N LEU A 68 18.50 2.68 18.38
CA LEU A 68 18.23 1.25 18.44
C LEU A 68 16.95 0.89 17.67
N THR A 69 15.85 1.63 17.88
CA THR A 69 14.57 1.37 17.19
C THR A 69 14.68 1.62 15.70
N ARG A 70 15.40 2.66 15.26
CA ARG A 70 15.70 2.92 13.84
C ARG A 70 16.52 1.78 13.22
N GLY A 71 17.54 1.27 13.92
CA GLY A 71 18.33 0.13 13.46
C GLY A 71 17.50 -1.14 13.29
N ILE A 72 16.66 -1.47 14.28
CA ILE A 72 15.74 -2.61 14.21
C ILE A 72 14.78 -2.47 13.02
N MET A 73 14.16 -1.29 12.86
CA MET A 73 13.21 -1.05 11.77
C MET A 73 13.87 -1.11 10.40
N PHE A 74 15.13 -0.69 10.26
CA PHE A 74 15.87 -0.85 9.01
C PHE A 74 16.04 -2.33 8.63
N PHE A 75 16.47 -3.19 9.55
CA PHE A 75 16.57 -4.63 9.27
C PHE A 75 15.21 -5.26 8.95
N LEU A 76 14.15 -4.83 9.62
CA LEU A 76 12.78 -5.28 9.31
C LEU A 76 12.33 -4.84 7.92
N LEU A 77 12.67 -3.62 7.46
CA LEU A 77 12.38 -3.17 6.09
C LEU A 77 13.14 -3.98 5.05
N LEU A 78 14.41 -4.35 5.31
CA LEU A 78 15.16 -5.25 4.44
C LEU A 78 14.48 -6.61 4.33
N ALA A 79 14.07 -7.19 5.46
CA ALA A 79 13.34 -8.46 5.48
C ALA A 79 12.00 -8.36 4.74
N HIS A 80 11.28 -7.25 4.91
CA HIS A 80 10.05 -6.94 4.18
C HIS A 80 10.26 -6.91 2.66
N MET A 81 11.35 -6.29 2.18
CA MET A 81 11.68 -6.29 0.74
C MET A 81 11.94 -7.70 0.21
N LEU A 82 12.65 -8.55 0.96
CA LEU A 82 12.89 -9.94 0.58
C LEU A 82 11.60 -10.74 0.51
N ILE A 83 10.72 -10.60 1.50
CA ILE A 83 9.41 -11.28 1.50
C ILE A 83 8.57 -10.79 0.33
N LYS A 84 8.57 -9.49 0.03
CA LYS A 84 7.86 -8.93 -1.14
C LYS A 84 8.37 -9.53 -2.45
N LEU A 85 9.68 -9.69 -2.61
CA LEU A 85 10.28 -10.32 -3.79
C LEU A 85 9.84 -11.78 -3.96
N ILE A 86 9.74 -12.53 -2.86
CA ILE A 86 9.36 -13.96 -2.87
C ILE A 86 7.84 -14.11 -3.09
N MET A 87 7.04 -13.28 -2.42
CA MET A 87 5.59 -13.42 -2.33
C MET A 87 4.81 -12.54 -3.31
N GLY A 88 5.45 -11.61 -4.04
CA GLY A 88 4.80 -10.59 -4.86
C GLY A 88 3.76 -11.16 -5.84
N LYS A 89 4.09 -12.30 -6.46
CA LYS A 89 3.21 -13.00 -7.42
C LYS A 89 2.20 -13.96 -6.78
N VAL A 90 2.28 -14.22 -5.47
CA VAL A 90 1.43 -15.18 -4.76
C VAL A 90 0.15 -14.53 -4.22
N LEU A 91 -0.02 -13.21 -4.43
CA LEU A 91 -1.29 -12.52 -4.20
C LEU A 91 -2.34 -12.95 -5.23
N HIS A 92 -2.89 -14.14 -5.04
CA HIS A 92 -4.12 -14.54 -5.68
C HIS A 92 -5.26 -14.45 -4.68
N TYR A 93 -6.45 -14.20 -5.23
CA TYR A 93 -7.71 -14.18 -4.53
C TYR A 93 -8.36 -15.56 -4.71
N PRO A 94 -7.96 -16.63 -3.97
CA PRO A 94 -8.57 -17.93 -4.12
C PRO A 94 -9.98 -17.87 -3.55
N GLY A 95 -11.00 -17.88 -4.40
CA GLY A 95 -12.36 -17.86 -3.89
C GLY A 95 -13.45 -17.55 -4.90
N ASN A 96 -14.64 -17.37 -4.34
CA ASN A 96 -15.89 -17.29 -5.08
C ASN A 96 -15.94 -16.04 -5.97
N MET A 97 -16.16 -16.21 -7.27
CA MET A 97 -16.23 -15.16 -8.29
C MET A 97 -17.47 -14.24 -8.14
N ARG A 98 -18.05 -14.05 -6.96
CA ARG A 98 -19.18 -13.11 -6.81
C ARG A 98 -18.69 -11.78 -6.24
N PRO A 99 -19.00 -10.64 -6.88
CA PRO A 99 -18.58 -9.32 -6.39
C PRO A 99 -19.32 -9.00 -5.08
N LYS A 100 -18.64 -9.18 -3.95
CA LYS A 100 -19.12 -8.86 -2.60
C LYS A 100 -18.09 -7.99 -1.89
N ILE A 101 -18.54 -6.88 -1.30
CA ILE A 101 -17.66 -5.96 -0.56
C ILE A 101 -16.94 -6.68 0.57
N LEU A 102 -17.60 -7.64 1.22
CA LEU A 102 -17.00 -8.46 2.27
C LEU A 102 -15.73 -9.19 1.77
N ASN A 103 -15.72 -9.67 0.52
CA ASN A 103 -14.55 -10.32 -0.05
C ASN A 103 -13.40 -9.32 -0.24
N VAL A 104 -13.71 -8.09 -0.66
CA VAL A 104 -12.69 -7.02 -0.79
C VAL A 104 -12.05 -6.73 0.55
N ILE A 105 -12.87 -6.61 1.62
CA ILE A 105 -12.38 -6.39 2.99
C ILE A 105 -11.51 -7.58 3.43
N GLN A 106 -12.02 -8.81 3.32
CA GLN A 106 -11.32 -10.03 3.73
C GLN A 106 -9.97 -10.17 3.03
N TRP A 107 -9.92 -9.98 1.71
CA TRP A 107 -8.68 -10.16 0.97
C TRP A 107 -7.71 -9.01 1.15
N SER A 108 -8.20 -7.76 1.28
CA SER A 108 -7.31 -6.62 1.54
C SER A 108 -6.63 -6.74 2.90
N THR A 109 -7.33 -7.24 3.93
CA THR A 109 -6.73 -7.47 5.25
C THR A 109 -5.76 -8.66 5.23
N LEU A 110 -6.13 -9.79 4.61
CA LEU A 110 -5.25 -10.95 4.48
C LEU A 110 -3.96 -10.61 3.73
N ASN A 111 -4.09 -9.93 2.59
CA ASN A 111 -2.94 -9.50 1.79
C ASN A 111 -2.06 -8.54 2.58
N SER A 112 -2.64 -7.66 3.41
CA SER A 112 -1.85 -6.77 4.25
C SER A 112 -0.99 -7.51 5.28
N ILE A 113 -1.56 -8.55 5.90
CA ILE A 113 -0.87 -9.40 6.89
C ILE A 113 0.22 -10.23 6.21
N ILE A 114 -0.11 -10.93 5.11
CA ILE A 114 0.82 -11.80 4.38
C ILE A 114 2.02 -10.98 3.86
N GLN A 115 1.77 -9.78 3.35
CA GLN A 115 2.83 -8.90 2.86
C GLN A 115 3.52 -8.10 3.96
N MET A 116 3.21 -8.33 5.24
CA MET A 116 3.83 -7.64 6.38
C MET A 116 3.82 -6.11 6.30
N ASN A 117 2.80 -5.49 5.70
CA ASN A 117 2.76 -4.03 5.55
C ASN A 117 2.73 -3.27 6.89
N VAL A 118 2.46 -3.98 7.99
CA VAL A 118 2.65 -3.46 9.35
C VAL A 118 4.04 -2.84 9.53
N ILE A 119 5.10 -3.43 8.95
CA ILE A 119 6.48 -2.97 9.07
C ILE A 119 6.65 -1.56 8.47
N VAL A 120 6.02 -1.31 7.32
CA VAL A 120 6.03 0.00 6.66
C VAL A 120 5.36 1.04 7.54
N LEU A 121 4.20 0.71 8.11
CA LEU A 121 3.46 1.63 8.98
C LEU A 121 4.20 1.91 10.30
N LEU A 122 4.82 0.90 10.90
CA LEU A 122 5.69 1.08 12.06
C LEU A 122 6.87 2.01 11.73
N THR A 123 7.49 1.84 10.58
CA THR A 123 8.59 2.71 10.12
C THR A 123 8.12 4.16 9.99
N LEU A 124 6.98 4.34 9.33
CA LEU A 124 6.35 5.64 9.16
C LEU A 124 6.03 6.31 10.50
N SER A 125 5.57 5.55 11.49
CA SER A 125 5.27 6.07 12.83
C SER A 125 6.49 6.66 13.55
N ILE A 126 7.69 6.11 13.31
CA ILE A 126 8.96 6.64 13.85
C ILE A 126 9.33 7.94 13.12
N LEU A 127 9.16 8.01 11.80
CA LEU A 127 9.52 9.19 11.01
C LEU A 127 8.59 10.38 11.27
N SER A 128 7.27 10.13 11.30
CA SER A 128 6.27 11.16 11.55
C SER A 128 4.89 10.54 11.77
N LYS A 129 4.19 10.89 12.86
CA LYS A 129 2.80 10.45 13.07
C LYS A 129 1.85 10.89 11.94
N LEU A 130 2.12 12.04 11.30
CA LEU A 130 1.34 12.52 10.16
C LEU A 130 1.44 11.57 8.96
N SER A 131 2.58 10.88 8.80
CA SER A 131 2.81 9.98 7.67
C SER A 131 1.87 8.76 7.67
N LEU A 132 1.41 8.32 8.85
CA LEU A 132 0.40 7.26 8.99
C LEU A 132 -0.93 7.63 8.34
N ILE A 133 -1.24 8.93 8.25
CA ILE A 133 -2.47 9.45 7.63
C ILE A 133 -2.21 9.79 6.15
N LEU A 134 -1.07 10.40 5.85
CA LEU A 134 -0.72 10.79 4.48
C LEU A 134 -0.64 9.60 3.53
N LEU A 135 -0.06 8.47 3.95
CA LEU A 135 0.05 7.29 3.09
C LEU A 135 -1.33 6.78 2.64
N PRO A 136 -2.28 6.43 3.53
CA PRO A 136 -3.62 6.01 3.09
C PRO A 136 -4.33 7.03 2.21
N ILE A 137 -4.26 8.33 2.54
CA ILE A 137 -4.93 9.38 1.75
C ILE A 137 -4.38 9.44 0.34
N THR A 138 -3.05 9.42 0.20
CA THR A 138 -2.39 9.49 -1.12
C THR A 138 -2.73 8.27 -1.97
N VAL A 139 -2.72 7.07 -1.37
CA VAL A 139 -3.12 5.83 -2.04
C VAL A 139 -4.57 5.89 -2.52
N VAL A 140 -5.50 6.37 -1.66
CA VAL A 140 -6.92 6.52 -2.04
C VAL A 140 -7.07 7.47 -3.22
N ILE A 141 -6.44 8.66 -3.16
CA ILE A 141 -6.53 9.66 -4.24
C ILE A 141 -6.00 9.08 -5.55
N VAL A 142 -4.80 8.48 -5.52
CA VAL A 142 -4.17 7.91 -6.72
C VAL A 142 -5.01 6.75 -7.27
N ARG A 143 -5.55 5.89 -6.43
CA ARG A 143 -6.37 4.75 -6.87
C ARG A 143 -7.70 5.20 -7.47
N GLU A 144 -8.38 6.16 -6.85
CA GLU A 144 -9.64 6.73 -7.36
C GLU A 144 -9.45 7.46 -8.69
N THR A 145 -8.42 8.30 -8.79
CA THR A 145 -8.08 8.99 -10.04
C THR A 145 -7.76 7.99 -11.15
N THR A 146 -6.96 6.97 -10.85
CA THR A 146 -6.59 5.93 -11.81
C THR A 146 -7.81 5.12 -12.26
N TYR A 147 -8.72 4.77 -11.34
CA TYR A 147 -9.97 4.10 -11.67
C TYR A 147 -10.86 4.99 -12.56
N CYS A 148 -11.05 6.26 -12.20
CA CYS A 148 -11.86 7.19 -13.00
C CYS A 148 -11.33 7.37 -14.43
N LEU A 149 -10.01 7.43 -14.59
CA LEU A 149 -9.37 7.52 -15.91
C LEU A 149 -9.52 6.20 -16.69
N SER A 150 -9.29 5.08 -16.01
CA SER A 150 -9.30 3.76 -16.65
C SER A 150 -10.72 3.31 -17.03
N VAL A 151 -11.79 3.78 -16.37
CA VAL A 151 -13.19 3.53 -16.77
C VAL A 151 -13.51 4.23 -18.10
N LYS A 152 -12.90 5.39 -18.35
CA LYS A 152 -13.05 6.12 -19.62
C LYS A 152 -12.21 5.50 -20.73
N ASN A 153 -11.07 4.90 -20.39
CA ASN A 153 -10.16 4.28 -21.35
C ASN A 153 -9.49 3.03 -20.77
N ASN A 154 -10.01 1.86 -21.13
CA ASN A 154 -9.51 0.56 -20.68
C ASN A 154 -8.03 0.31 -21.04
N ARG A 155 -7.46 1.02 -22.03
CA ARG A 155 -6.03 0.91 -22.36
C ARG A 155 -5.14 1.33 -21.20
N ILE A 156 -5.60 2.26 -20.34
CA ILE A 156 -4.83 2.69 -19.18
C ILE A 156 -4.65 1.53 -18.20
N LEU A 157 -5.72 0.78 -17.91
CA LEU A 157 -5.63 -0.40 -17.05
C LEU A 157 -4.70 -1.46 -17.63
N LEU A 158 -4.83 -1.75 -18.93
CA LEU A 158 -3.98 -2.72 -19.62
C LEU A 158 -2.50 -2.32 -19.52
N ASN A 159 -2.17 -1.07 -19.85
CA ASN A 159 -0.80 -0.58 -19.74
C ASN A 159 -0.27 -0.66 -18.30
N LEU A 160 -1.12 -0.38 -17.29
CA LEU A 160 -0.72 -0.53 -15.89
C LEU A 160 -0.37 -1.98 -15.56
N THR A 161 -1.16 -2.96 -16.04
CA THR A 161 -0.88 -4.38 -15.79
C THR A 161 0.41 -4.91 -16.42
N GLU A 162 0.95 -4.21 -17.44
CA GLU A 162 2.23 -4.56 -18.09
C GLU A 162 3.46 -4.14 -17.25
N TYR A 163 3.31 -3.17 -16.34
CA TYR A 163 4.39 -2.75 -15.46
C TYR A 163 4.60 -3.72 -14.29
N ASN A 164 5.86 -3.93 -13.92
CA ASN A 164 6.22 -4.65 -12.71
C ASN A 164 6.31 -3.69 -11.52
N PHE A 165 5.18 -3.55 -10.82
CA PHE A 165 5.06 -2.70 -9.62
C PHE A 165 5.92 -3.13 -8.44
N ASP A 166 6.35 -4.40 -8.37
CA ASP A 166 7.23 -4.87 -7.30
C ASP A 166 8.60 -4.17 -7.35
N TYR A 167 9.15 -3.92 -8.54
CA TYR A 167 10.40 -3.16 -8.67
C TYR A 167 10.26 -1.72 -8.19
N PHE A 168 9.21 -1.02 -8.63
CA PHE A 168 8.95 0.36 -8.18
C PHE A 168 8.71 0.42 -6.66
N TYR A 169 8.06 -0.60 -6.11
CA TYR A 169 7.85 -0.72 -4.68
C TYR A 169 9.17 -0.89 -3.92
N ILE A 170 10.07 -1.77 -4.37
CA ILE A 170 11.38 -1.97 -3.75
C ILE A 170 12.21 -0.69 -3.77
N ILE A 171 12.17 0.08 -4.86
CA ILE A 171 12.85 1.38 -4.95
C ILE A 171 12.32 2.35 -3.88
N THR A 172 11.00 2.44 -3.71
CA THR A 172 10.40 3.34 -2.71
C THR A 172 10.67 2.89 -1.27
N ILE A 173 10.69 1.58 -0.99
CA ILE A 173 11.09 1.05 0.32
C ILE A 173 12.60 1.25 0.59
N SER A 174 13.44 1.13 -0.43
CA SER A 174 14.87 1.44 -0.31
C SER A 174 15.09 2.92 0.05
N LEU A 175 14.37 3.82 -0.63
CA LEU A 175 14.36 5.25 -0.30
C LEU A 175 13.91 5.50 1.14
N LEU A 176 12.84 4.84 1.58
CA LEU A 176 12.34 4.93 2.96
C LEU A 176 13.39 4.47 3.98
N SER A 177 14.10 3.38 3.67
CA SER A 177 15.16 2.82 4.50
C SER A 177 16.35 3.77 4.65
N ILE A 178 16.72 4.46 3.56
CA ILE A 178 17.76 5.51 3.59
C ILE A 178 17.31 6.67 4.48
N VAL A 179 16.07 7.15 4.32
CA VAL A 179 15.53 8.25 5.13
C VAL A 179 15.51 7.89 6.63
N LEU A 180 15.25 6.62 6.96
CA LEU A 180 15.24 6.14 8.33
C LEU A 180 16.61 6.20 9.00
N ILE A 181 17.67 5.81 8.29
CA ILE A 181 19.03 5.74 8.84
C ILE A 181 19.79 7.06 8.71
N LEU A 182 19.42 7.96 7.79
CA LEU A 182 20.17 9.20 7.55
C LEU A 182 20.50 10.03 8.82
N PRO A 183 19.64 10.12 9.86
CA PRO A 183 19.97 10.82 11.10
C PRO A 183 21.05 10.15 11.98
N LEU A 184 21.41 8.90 11.69
CA LEU A 184 22.40 8.12 12.42
C LEU A 184 23.80 8.21 11.80
N LEU A 185 23.90 8.79 10.60
CA LEU A 185 25.14 9.03 9.85
C LEU A 185 25.62 10.46 10.12
#